data_AF-A0A5K1C8K6-F1
#
_entry.id   AF-A0A5K1C8K6-F1
#
_cell.length_a   1.000
_cell.length_b   1.000
_cell.length_c   1.000
_cell.angle_alpha   90.00
_cell.angle_beta   90.00
_cell.angle_gamma   90.00
#
_symmetry.space_group_name_H-M   'P 1'
#
loop_
_entity.id
_entity.type
_entity.pdbx_description
1 polymer ?
#
loop_
_entity_poly.entity_id
_entity_poly.type
_entity_poly.pdbx_seq_one_letter_code
_entity_poly.pdbx_strand_id
1 'polypeptide(L)' 'HGGDVNAADHTGQTALHWSAVRGAIQVAEILLQEGARLNAADMNGYQ' A
#
# COMPACT_ATOMS: atom_id res chain seq x y z
N HIS A 1 14.57 -12.35 0.07
CA HIS A 1 14.75 -10.92 0.40
C HIS A 1 13.38 -10.36 0.74
N GLY A 2 13.08 -10.17 2.03
CA GLY A 2 11.79 -9.63 2.46
C GLY A 2 11.86 -8.10 2.40
N GLY A 3 11.17 -7.51 1.42
CA GLY A 3 10.95 -6.06 1.37
C GLY A 3 9.84 -5.68 2.34
N ASP A 4 9.93 -4.49 2.93
CA ASP A 4 8.84 -3.98 3.76
C ASP A 4 7.64 -3.64 2.87
N VAL A 5 6.58 -4.45 2.97
CA VAL A 5 5.33 -4.28 2.22
C VAL A 5 4.62 -2.96 2.55
N ASN A 6 4.96 -2.37 3.70
CA ASN A 6 4.44 -1.09 4.17
C ASN A 6 5.36 0.09 3.84
N ALA A 7 6.44 -0.13 3.08
CA ALA A 7 7.31 0.95 2.65
C ALA A 7 6.49 2.02 1.91
N ALA A 8 6.63 3.25 2.39
CA ALA A 8 6.04 4.43 1.79
C ALA A 8 7.08 5.16 0.94
N ASP A 9 6.62 5.78 -0.15
CA ASP A 9 7.44 6.70 -0.92
C ASP A 9 7.59 8.06 -0.23
N HIS A 10 8.28 9.01 -0.87
CA HIS A 10 8.49 10.35 -0.34
C HIS A 10 7.19 11.18 -0.19
N THR A 11 6.07 10.71 -0.73
CA THR A 11 4.72 11.29 -0.57
C THR A 11 3.89 10.60 0.52
N GLY A 12 4.39 9.53 1.13
CA GLY A 12 3.66 8.74 2.13
C GLY A 12 2.89 7.56 1.53
N GLN A 13 2.90 7.41 0.20
CA GLN A 13 2.12 6.38 -0.47
C GLN A 13 2.84 5.05 -0.43
N THR A 14 2.12 4.02 0.01
CA THR A 14 2.57 2.63 -0.02
C THR A 14 2.26 1.96 -1.35
N ALA A 15 2.82 0.77 -1.58
CA ALA A 15 2.45 -0.07 -2.73
C ALA A 15 0.93 -0.30 -2.82
N LEU A 16 0.24 -0.36 -1.67
CA LEU A 16 -1.21 -0.53 -1.62
C LEU A 16 -1.96 0.70 -2.16
N HIS A 17 -1.51 1.93 -1.83
CA HIS A 17 -2.08 3.16 -2.38
C HIS A 17 -1.99 3.18 -3.91
N TRP A 18 -0.81 2.88 -4.45
CA TRP A 18 -0.60 2.82 -5.89
C TRP A 18 -1.43 1.74 -6.58
N SER A 19 -1.67 0.61 -5.92
CA SER A 19 -2.55 -0.44 -6.45
C SER A 19 -4.02 0.03 -6.54
N ALA A 20 -4.50 0.79 -5.56
CA ALA A 20 -5.84 1.36 -5.56
C ALA A 20 -6.00 2.42 -6.67
N VAL A 21 -5.04 3.34 -6.80
CA VAL A 21 -5.04 4.37 -7.86
C VAL A 21 -5.06 3.76 -9.26
N ARG A 22 -4.36 2.63 -9.45
CA ARG A 22 -4.28 1.94 -10.74
C ARG A 22 -5.42 0.95 -10.98
N GLY A 23 -6.32 0.74 -10.01
CA GLY A 23 -7.36 -0.29 -10.07
C GLY A 23 -6.81 -1.72 -10.12
N ALA A 24 -5.60 -1.94 -9.62
CA ALA A 24 -4.89 -3.22 -9.68
C ALA A 24 -5.31 -4.12 -8.50
N ILE A 25 -6.54 -4.64 -8.55
CA ILE A 25 -7.15 -5.43 -7.46
C ILE A 25 -6.29 -6.64 -7.07
N GLN A 26 -5.76 -7.38 -8.05
CA GLN A 26 -4.90 -8.56 -7.78
C GLN A 26 -3.61 -8.19 -7.04
N VAL A 27 -3.04 -7.02 -7.34
CA VAL A 27 -1.85 -6.52 -6.65
C VAL A 27 -2.21 -6.12 -5.22
N ALA A 28 -3.36 -5.46 -5.03
CA ALA A 28 -3.86 -5.11 -3.71
C ALA A 28 -4.07 -6.36 -2.83
N GLU A 29 -4.66 -7.42 -3.39
CA GLU A 29 -4.88 -8.70 -2.68
C GLU A 29 -3.57 -9.34 -2.24
N ILE A 30 -2.57 -9.41 -3.12
CA ILE A 30 -1.24 -9.96 -2.78
C ILE A 30 -0.59 -9.13 -1.67
N LEU A 31 -0.62 -7.81 -1.76
CA LEU A 31 -0.06 -6.92 -0.74
C LEU A 31 -0.75 -7.13 0.61
N LEU A 32 -2.07 -7.28 0.64
CA LEU A 32 -2.82 -7.58 1.86
C LEU A 32 -2.47 -8.95 2.45
N GLN A 33 -2.28 -9.97 1.62
CA GLN A 33 -1.84 -11.30 2.05
C GLN A 33 -0.43 -11.27 2.66
N GLU A 34 0.45 -10.43 2.12
CA GLU A 34 1.81 -10.19 2.64
C GLU A 34 1.83 -9.29 3.90
N GLY A 35 0.66 -8.86 4.41
CA GLY A 35 0.55 -8.08 5.64
C GLY A 35 0.61 -6.57 5.44
N ALA A 36 0.29 -6.06 4.25
CA ALA A 36 0.12 -4.63 4.03
C ALA A 36 -0.96 -4.06 4.95
N ARG A 37 -0.62 -2.95 5.59
CA ARG A 37 -1.53 -2.19 6.42
C ARG A 37 -2.51 -1.46 5.52
N LEU A 38 -3.73 -1.98 5.49
CA LEU A 38 -4.90 -1.34 4.90
C LEU A 38 -5.11 0.09 5.42
N ASN A 39 -4.65 0.33 6.65
CA ASN A 39 -4.79 1.59 7.37
C ASN A 39 -3.49 2.41 7.39
N ALA A 40 -2.56 2.16 6.46
CA ALA A 40 -1.43 3.06 6.26
C ALA A 40 -2.01 4.40 5.82
N ALA A 41 -2.20 5.32 6.77
CA ALA A 41 -2.70 6.64 6.47
C ALA A 41 -1.65 7.34 5.61
N ASP A 42 -2.02 7.67 4.37
CA ASP A 42 -1.29 8.67 3.60
C ASP A 42 -1.18 9.94 4.45
N MET A 43 -0.16 10.77 4.24
CA MET A 43 0.07 12.00 5.03
C MET A 43 -1.11 13.01 5.04
N ASN A 44 -2.15 12.74 4.26
CA ASN A 44 -3.41 13.51 4.18
C ASN A 44 -4.57 12.92 5.00
N GLY A 45 -4.39 11.80 5.72
CA GLY A 45 -5.41 11.23 6.61
C GLY A 45 -6.59 10.54 5.90
N TYR A 46 -6.45 10.22 4.61
CA TYR A 46 -7.41 9.37 3.93
C TYR A 46 -7.13 7.90 4.25
N GLN A 47 -8.12 7.24 4.87
CA GLN A 47 -8.16 5.80 5.16
C GLN A 47 -8.94 5.07 4.06
#